data_AF-A0A369ZK11-F1
#
_entry.id   AF-A0A369ZK11-F1
#
_cell.length_a   1.000
_cell.length_b   1.000
_cell.length_c   1.000
_cell.angle_alpha   90.00
_cell.angle_beta   90.00
_cell.angle_gamma   90.00
#
_symmetry.space_group_name_H-M   'P 1'
#
loop_
_entity.id
_entity.type
_entity.pdbx_description
1 polymer ?
#
loop_
_entity_poly.entity_id
_entity_poly.type
_entity_poly.pdbx_seq_one_letter_code
_entity_poly.pdbx_strand_id
1 'polypeptide(L)'
;MDGSNFLVYNNDNGDIQFSKLYKAEDNFSLRKVNKLNDVLRIGKYVLDDDGGLSIELTLRSNNNGLSSAQIIQGVKDIVLLDNKARLEFSKE
;
A
#
# COMPACT_ATOMS: atom_id res chain seq x y z
N MET A 1 -10.79 -16.11 7.94
CA MET A 1 -9.55 -15.59 7.35
C MET A 1 -9.95 -14.43 6.46
N ASP A 2 -9.79 -13.21 6.95
CA ASP A 2 -10.02 -12.00 6.16
C ASP A 2 -8.80 -11.86 5.24
N GLY A 3 -8.92 -12.30 3.99
CA GLY A 3 -7.81 -12.30 3.04
C GLY A 3 -7.51 -10.88 2.61
N SER A 4 -6.33 -10.36 2.95
CA SER A 4 -5.83 -9.12 2.34
C SER A 4 -5.51 -9.39 0.88
N ASN A 5 -6.45 -9.10 -0.02
CA ASN A 5 -6.19 -9.08 -1.45
C ASN A 5 -5.35 -7.84 -1.78
N PHE A 6 -4.22 -8.06 -2.44
CA PHE A 6 -3.35 -7.05 -3.04
C PHE A 6 -2.73 -7.64 -4.31
N LEU A 7 -2.32 -6.76 -5.22
CA LEU A 7 -1.69 -7.07 -6.49
C LEU A 7 -0.18 -6.94 -6.35
N VAL A 8 0.55 -7.77 -7.09
CA VAL A 8 2.01 -7.75 -7.11
C VAL A 8 2.47 -7.69 -8.56
N TYR A 9 3.31 -6.70 -8.85
CA TYR A 9 3.89 -6.46 -10.17
C TYR A 9 5.41 -6.54 -10.08
N ASN A 10 6.02 -7.13 -11.11
CA ASN A 10 7.46 -7.10 -11.30
C ASN A 10 7.76 -6.11 -12.42
N ASN A 11 8.67 -5.18 -12.17
CA ASN A 11 9.10 -4.20 -13.16
C ASN A 11 10.40 -4.65 -13.80
N ASP A 12 10.66 -4.22 -15.04
CA ASP A 12 11.82 -4.64 -15.84
C ASP A 12 13.19 -4.38 -15.17
N ASN A 13 13.25 -3.46 -14.21
CA ASN A 13 14.44 -3.17 -13.41
C ASN A 13 14.62 -4.10 -12.18
N GLY A 14 13.77 -5.12 -12.06
CA GLY A 14 13.73 -6.06 -10.94
C GLY A 14 13.05 -5.53 -9.68
N ASP A 15 12.49 -4.31 -9.71
CA ASP A 15 11.66 -3.82 -8.61
C ASP A 15 10.37 -4.63 -8.51
N ILE A 16 9.86 -4.74 -7.28
CA ILE A 16 8.56 -5.36 -7.02
C ILE A 16 7.64 -4.29 -6.45
N GLN A 17 6.51 -4.08 -7.12
CA GLN A 17 5.45 -3.18 -6.65
C GLN A 17 4.30 -4.01 -6.07
N PHE A 18 3.87 -3.65 -4.87
CA PHE A 18 2.66 -4.12 -4.23
C PHE A 18 1.61 -3.02 -4.31
N SER A 19 0.39 -3.38 -4.69
CA SER A 19 -0.72 -2.43 -4.79
C SER A 19 -1.98 -2.99 -4.16
N LYS A 20 -2.70 -2.16 -3.40
CA LYS A 20 -4.05 -2.47 -2.92
C LYS A 20 -4.99 -1.35 -3.32
N LEU A 21 -6.14 -1.72 -3.87
CA LEU A 21 -7.16 -0.78 -4.32
C LEU A 21 -8.39 -0.87 -3.41
N TYR A 22 -8.93 0.28 -3.06
CA TYR A 22 -10.22 0.45 -2.40
C TYR A 22 -11.15 1.24 -3.31
N LYS A 23 -12.43 0.90 -3.29
CA LYS A 23 -13.44 1.60 -4.10
C LYS A 23 -13.81 2.93 -3.45
N ALA A 24 -14.20 3.90 -4.27
CA ALA A 24 -14.59 5.25 -3.83
C ALA A 24 -15.77 5.31 -2.85
N GLU A 25 -16.52 4.21 -2.71
CA GLU A 25 -17.69 4.09 -1.83
C GLU A 25 -17.35 4.26 -0.33
N ASP A 26 -16.07 4.22 0.05
CA ASP A 26 -15.59 4.25 1.44
C ASP A 26 -15.30 5.68 2.00
N ASN A 27 -15.64 6.76 1.28
CA ASN A 27 -15.51 8.17 1.73
C ASN A 27 -14.10 8.53 2.28
N PHE A 28 -13.07 8.33 1.48
CA PHE A 28 -11.69 8.64 1.87
C PHE A 28 -11.40 10.15 1.88
N SER A 29 -11.00 10.68 3.04
CA SER A 29 -10.59 12.10 3.14
C SER A 29 -9.09 12.30 2.91
N LEU A 30 -8.74 13.31 2.11
CA LEU A 30 -7.35 13.73 1.87
C LEU A 30 -6.59 14.03 3.18
N ARG A 31 -7.27 14.58 4.19
CA ARG A 31 -6.68 14.85 5.51
C ARG A 31 -6.19 13.55 6.19
N LYS A 32 -7.02 12.50 6.20
CA LYS A 32 -6.65 11.20 6.79
C LYS A 32 -5.55 10.51 5.97
N VAL A 33 -5.59 10.63 4.63
CA VAL A 33 -4.52 10.12 3.74
C VAL A 33 -3.18 10.79 4.05
N ASN A 34 -3.14 12.12 4.15
CA ASN A 34 -1.92 12.85 4.47
C ASN A 34 -1.36 12.45 5.84
N LYS A 35 -2.23 12.33 6.86
CA LYS A 35 -1.85 11.83 8.19
C LYS A 35 -1.20 10.44 8.12
N LEU A 36 -1.78 9.52 7.35
CA LEU A 36 -1.21 8.18 7.19
C LEU A 36 0.16 8.22 6.51
N ASN A 37 0.33 9.01 5.45
CA ASN A 37 1.61 9.18 4.75
C ASN A 37 2.70 9.83 5.62
N ASP A 38 2.33 10.77 6.49
CA ASP A 38 3.28 11.43 7.39
C ASP A 38 3.83 10.46 8.44
N VAL A 39 2.97 9.57 8.95
CA VAL A 39 3.30 8.59 10.00
C VAL A 39 3.97 7.34 9.42
N LEU A 40 3.48 6.83 8.29
CA LEU A 40 3.89 5.56 7.71
C LEU A 40 4.66 5.80 6.41
N ARG A 41 5.99 5.82 6.52
CA ARG A 41 6.90 6.12 5.39
C ARG A 41 7.36 4.89 4.60
N ILE A 42 6.77 3.72 4.88
CA ILE A 42 7.15 2.46 4.22
C ILE A 42 6.46 2.30 2.86
N GLY A 43 5.35 2.99 2.62
CA GLY A 43 4.64 3.03 1.34
C GLY A 43 3.91 4.36 1.20
N LYS A 44 3.00 4.44 0.22
CA LYS A 44 2.16 5.62 0.00
C LYS A 44 0.70 5.24 -0.09
N TYR A 45 -0.13 6.09 0.50
CA TYR A 45 -1.57 6.14 0.29
C TYR A 45 -1.85 7.22 -0.76
N VAL A 46 -2.56 6.89 -1.82
CA VAL A 46 -2.91 7.79 -2.92
C VAL A 46 -4.42 7.87 -3.04
N LEU A 47 -4.96 9.09 -2.97
CA LEU A 47 -6.36 9.36 -3.24
C LEU A 47 -6.46 9.81 -4.70
N ASP A 48 -7.27 9.13 -5.51
CA ASP A 48 -7.54 9.52 -6.88
C ASP A 48 -8.67 10.56 -6.98
N ASP A 49 -8.84 11.13 -8.17
CA ASP A 49 -9.85 12.17 -8.43
C ASP A 49 -11.29 11.64 -8.37
N ASP A 50 -11.48 10.33 -8.50
CA ASP A 50 -12.77 9.65 -8.40
C ASP A 50 -13.12 9.29 -6.95
N GLY A 51 -12.26 9.63 -5.98
CA GLY A 51 -12.42 9.35 -4.56
C GLY A 51 -12.00 7.94 -4.14
N GLY A 52 -11.40 7.16 -5.04
CA GLY A 52 -10.77 5.88 -4.76
C GLY A 52 -9.46 6.04 -4.00
N LEU A 53 -9.11 5.03 -3.20
CA LEU A 53 -7.85 4.98 -2.47
C LEU A 53 -7.01 3.82 -3.01
N SER A 54 -5.75 4.08 -3.28
CA SER A 54 -4.74 3.04 -3.48
C SER A 54 -3.66 3.10 -2.42
N ILE A 55 -3.09 1.93 -2.11
CA ILE A 55 -1.87 1.79 -1.33
C ILE A 55 -0.81 1.27 -2.29
N GLU A 56 0.33 1.96 -2.35
CA GLU A 56 1.46 1.61 -3.19
C GLU A 56 2.71 1.41 -2.35
N LEU A 57 3.37 0.27 -2.53
CA LEU A 57 4.64 -0.07 -1.92
C LEU A 57 5.58 -0.58 -3.00
N THR A 58 6.80 -0.04 -3.08
CA THR A 58 7.80 -0.50 -4.04
C THR A 58 9.05 -0.96 -3.30
N LEU A 59 9.40 -2.22 -3.48
CA LEU A 59 10.72 -2.73 -3.11
C LEU A 59 11.67 -2.47 -4.27
N ARG A 60 12.71 -1.67 -4.00
CA ARG A 60 13.73 -1.34 -4.99
C ARG A 60 14.82 -2.42 -5.00
N SER A 61 15.01 -3.07 -6.14
CA SER A 61 16.07 -4.05 -6.37
C SER A 61 17.45 -3.38 -6.44
N ASN A 62 17.51 -2.13 -6.89
CA ASN A 62 18.76 -1.39 -7.11
C ASN A 62 19.79 -2.20 -7.94
N ASN A 63 19.30 -2.92 -8.96
CA ASN A 63 20.07 -3.81 -9.84
C ASN A 63 20.76 -5.00 -9.14
N ASN A 64 20.44 -5.29 -7.88
CA ASN A 64 21.04 -6.38 -7.10
C ASN A 64 20.08 -7.56 -6.86
N GLY A 65 18.86 -7.48 -7.38
CA GLY A 65 17.78 -8.41 -7.07
C GLY A 65 17.23 -8.22 -5.67
N LEU A 66 16.07 -8.82 -5.42
CA LEU A 66 15.42 -8.83 -4.11
C LEU A 66 15.52 -10.24 -3.50
N SER A 67 16.03 -10.31 -2.28
CA SER A 67 16.03 -11.56 -1.52
C SER A 67 14.61 -11.96 -1.11
N SER A 68 14.40 -13.25 -0.86
CA SER A 68 13.11 -13.75 -0.35
C SER A 68 12.71 -13.06 0.95
N ALA A 69 13.66 -12.72 1.82
CA ALA A 69 13.38 -11.99 3.06
C ALA A 69 12.82 -10.59 2.81
N GLN A 70 13.38 -9.86 1.82
CA GLN A 70 12.87 -8.54 1.43
C GLN A 70 11.47 -8.65 0.83
N ILE A 71 11.22 -9.66 -0.01
CA ILE A 71 9.89 -9.91 -0.59
C ILE A 71 8.86 -10.21 0.50
N ILE A 72 9.21 -11.09 1.45
CA ILE A 72 8.35 -11.41 2.61
C ILE A 72 8.09 -10.16 3.46
N GLN A 73 9.09 -9.29 3.64
CA GLN A 73 8.91 -8.03 4.33
C GLN A 73 7.93 -7.12 3.57
N GLY A 74 8.04 -7.01 2.25
CA GLY A 74 7.09 -6.26 1.43
C GLY A 74 5.65 -6.74 1.58
N VAL A 75 5.42 -8.05 1.65
CA VAL A 75 4.10 -8.63 1.93
C VAL A 75 3.59 -8.20 3.31
N LYS A 76 4.44 -8.24 4.34
CA LYS A 76 4.06 -7.79 5.69
C LYS A 76 3.76 -6.30 5.72
N ASP A 77 4.53 -5.50 5.00
CA ASP A 77 4.40 -4.05 4.95
C ASP A 77 3.09 -3.64 4.25
N ILE A 78 2.73 -4.24 3.12
CA ILE A 78 1.46 -3.92 2.45
C ILE A 78 0.24 -4.34 3.31
N VAL A 79 0.33 -5.46 4.03
CA VAL A 79 -0.70 -5.89 4.98
C VAL A 79 -0.81 -4.94 6.18
N LEU A 80 0.32 -4.45 6.69
CA LEU A 80 0.35 -3.43 7.74
C LEU A 80 -0.32 -2.14 7.26
N LEU A 81 0.02 -1.67 6.05
CA LEU A 81 -0.56 -0.47 5.46
C LEU A 81 -2.08 -0.62 5.26
N ASP A 82 -2.55 -1.78 4.78
CA ASP A 82 -3.98 -2.12 4.64
C ASP A 82 -4.71 -2.02 5.98
N ASN A 83 -4.17 -2.66 7.01
CA ASN A 83 -4.75 -2.62 8.36
C ASN A 83 -4.84 -1.20 8.91
N LYS A 84 -3.83 -0.36 8.64
CA LYS A 84 -3.81 1.03 9.09
C LYS A 84 -4.84 1.88 8.35
N ALA A 85 -5.00 1.70 7.04
CA ALA A 85 -6.08 2.35 6.29
C ALA A 85 -7.45 1.95 6.87
N ARG A 86 -7.72 0.65 7.01
CA ARG A 86 -8.99 0.16 7.57
C ARG A 86 -9.30 0.78 8.92
N LEU A 87 -8.31 0.86 9.82
CA LEU A 87 -8.49 1.45 11.15
C LEU A 87 -8.71 2.97 11.15
N GLU A 88 -8.08 3.70 10.22
CA GLU A 88 -8.21 5.16 10.14
C GLU A 88 -9.54 5.56 9.48
N PHE A 89 -10.01 4.78 8.52
CA PHE A 89 -11.23 5.06 7.76
C PHE A 89 -12.48 4.36 8.31
N SER A 90 -12.37 3.33 9.16
CA SER A 90 -13.51 2.73 9.86
C SER A 90 -14.03 3.56 11.05
N LYS A 91 -13.25 4.55 11.50
CA LYS A 91 -13.66 5.46 12.57
C LYS A 91 -14.45 6.62 11.98
N GLU A 92 -15.77 6.56 12.16
CA GLU A 92 -16.71 7.68 12.02
C GLU A 92 -16.26 8.88 12.88
#